data_AF-A0A522YTY7-F1
#
_entry.id   AF-A0A522YTY7-F1
#
_cell.length_a   1.000
_cell.length_b   1.000
_cell.length_c   1.000
_cell.angle_alpha   90.00
_cell.angle_beta   90.00
_cell.angle_gamma   90.00
#
_symmetry.space_group_name_H-M   'P 1'
#
loop_
_entity.id
_entity.type
_entity.pdbx_description
1 polymer ?
#
loop_
_entity_poly.entity_id
_entity_poly.type
_entity_poly.pdbx_seq_one_letter_code
_entity_poly.pdbx_strand_id
1 'polypeptide(L)' 'RLGATATRRAPGRDALQATAFLNTDGTLAVVVMNESEKAMPFSLLVKGRAAPAEAPAHSIATYLVR' A
#
# COMPACT_ATOMS: atom_id res chain seq x y z
N ARG A 1 -15.42 1.83 -2.12
CA ARG A 1 -14.00 1.81 -1.69
C ARG A 1 -13.96 1.85 -0.18
N LEU A 2 -13.37 0.86 0.49
CA LEU A 2 -13.21 0.85 1.94
C LEU A 2 -11.78 1.25 2.32
N GLY A 3 -11.63 2.47 2.85
CA GLY A 3 -10.73 2.83 3.95
C GLY A 3 -9.21 2.95 3.78
N ALA A 4 -8.58 2.37 2.75
CA ALA A 4 -7.12 2.45 2.56
C ALA A 4 -6.70 2.90 1.17
N THR A 5 -5.67 3.75 1.13
CA THR A 5 -4.99 4.19 -0.09
C THR A 5 -3.49 4.12 0.14
N ALA A 6 -2.75 3.54 -0.81
CA ALA A 6 -1.29 3.65 -0.86
C ALA A 6 -0.93 4.84 -1.74
N THR A 7 -0.25 5.83 -1.18
CA THR A 7 0.17 7.02 -1.94
C THR A 7 1.70 7.05 -2.04
N ARG A 8 2.21 7.11 -3.27
CA ARG A 8 3.65 7.21 -3.56
C ARG A 8 4.21 8.57 -3.14
N ARG A 9 5.49 8.61 -2.75
CA ARG A 9 6.18 9.84 -2.29
C ARG A 9 7.02 10.58 -3.35
N ALA A 10 7.08 10.10 -4.59
CA ALA A 10 7.87 10.69 -5.69
C ALA A 10 7.02 10.87 -6.97
N PRO A 11 7.39 11.76 -7.92
CA PRO A 11 6.71 11.93 -9.21
C PRO A 11 7.18 10.92 -10.30
N GLY A 12 6.30 10.47 -11.21
CA GLY A 12 6.57 9.47 -12.28
C GLY A 12 5.41 8.48 -12.50
N ARG A 13 5.41 7.73 -13.62
CA ARG A 13 4.33 6.78 -14.01
C ARG A 13 4.09 5.71 -12.93
N ASP A 14 2.81 5.34 -12.76
CA ASP A 14 2.27 4.51 -11.66
C ASP A 14 2.79 3.07 -11.65
N ALA A 15 3.93 2.82 -11.00
CA ALA A 15 4.46 1.46 -10.80
C ALA A 15 4.01 0.79 -9.49
N LEU A 16 3.26 1.52 -8.65
CA LEU A 16 2.77 1.02 -7.36
C LEU A 16 1.26 0.81 -7.45
N GLN A 17 0.81 -0.43 -7.41
CA GLN A 17 -0.60 -0.80 -7.41
C GLN A 17 -1.02 -1.23 -6.02
N ALA A 18 -2.25 -0.91 -5.62
CA ALA A 18 -2.78 -1.32 -4.33
C ALA A 18 -4.27 -1.63 -4.36
N THR A 19 -4.68 -2.62 -3.57
CA THR A 19 -6.08 -2.95 -3.30
C THR A 19 -6.27 -3.28 -1.82
N ALA A 20 -7.48 -3.14 -1.30
CA ALA A 20 -7.77 -3.35 0.11
C ALA A 20 -9.10 -4.10 0.34
N PHE A 21 -9.10 -4.97 1.34
CA PHE A 21 -10.23 -5.81 1.74
C PHE A 21 -10.45 -5.69 3.25
N LEU A 22 -11.70 -5.52 3.67
CA LEU A 22 -12.09 -5.59 5.07
C LEU A 22 -12.53 -7.02 5.39
N ASN A 23 -11.84 -7.68 6.31
CA ASN A 23 -12.18 -9.01 6.78
C ASN A 23 -13.36 -8.97 7.74
N THR A 24 -14.05 -10.10 7.91
CA THR A 24 -15.18 -10.24 8.84
C THR A 24 -14.79 -10.05 10.30
N ASP A 25 -13.51 -10.21 10.64
CA ASP A 25 -12.95 -9.94 11.97
C ASP A 25 -12.61 -8.44 12.20
N GLY A 26 -12.90 -7.58 11.22
CA GLY A 26 -12.63 -6.15 11.27
C GLY A 26 -11.22 -5.73 10.85
N THR A 27 -10.32 -6.68 10.55
CA THR A 27 -8.97 -6.37 10.07
C THR A 27 -9.01 -5.88 8.62
N LEU A 28 -8.27 -4.83 8.29
CA LEU A 28 -8.08 -4.36 6.91
C LEU A 28 -6.80 -4.99 6.32
N ALA A 29 -6.96 -5.78 5.26
CA ALA A 29 -5.85 -6.32 4.48
C ALA A 29 -5.59 -5.43 3.27
N VAL A 30 -4.39 -4.88 3.15
CA VAL A 30 -3.96 -4.04 2.03
C VAL A 30 -2.86 -4.75 1.27
N VAL A 31 -3.10 -5.05 0.00
CA VAL A 31 -2.12 -5.66 -0.90
C VAL A 31 -1.48 -4.55 -1.73
N VAL A 32 -0.16 -4.47 -1.70
CA VAL A 32 0.64 -3.49 -2.44
C VAL A 32 1.59 -4.26 -3.36
N MET A 33 1.59 -3.90 -4.63
CA MET A 33 2.50 -4.45 -5.64
C MET A 33 3.40 -3.34 -6.20
N ASN A 34 4.70 -3.62 -6.25
CA ASN A 34 5.68 -2.80 -6.94
C ASN A 34 6.25 -3.59 -8.12
N GLU A 35 5.81 -3.24 -9.32
CA GLU A 35 6.30 -3.84 -10.58
C GLU A 35 7.57 -3.15 -11.10
N SER A 36 8.08 -2.12 -10.40
CA SER A 36 9.27 -1.40 -10.85
C SER A 36 10.56 -2.11 -10.48
N GLU A 37 11.61 -1.76 -11.24
CA GLU A 37 13.00 -2.13 -11.02
C GLU A 37 13.64 -1.48 -9.79
N LYS A 38 12.90 -0.65 -9.02
CA LYS A 38 13.43 0.12 -7.91
C LYS A 38 12.59 -0.07 -6.67
N ALA A 39 13.22 0.01 -5.50
CA ALA A 39 12.47 0.13 -4.27
C ALA A 39 11.70 1.46 -4.23
N MET A 40 10.44 1.41 -3.82
CA MET A 40 9.52 2.53 -3.88
C MET A 40 9.01 2.90 -2.48
N PRO A 41 9.37 4.09 -1.96
CA PRO A 41 8.80 4.58 -0.71
C PRO A 41 7.37 5.08 -0.93
N PHE A 42 6.49 4.74 0.01
CA PHE A 42 5.08 5.13 0.00
C PHE A 42 4.56 5.40 1.42
N SER A 43 3.37 6.01 1.50
CA SER A 43 2.61 6.13 2.74
C SER A 43 1.36 5.26 2.63
N LEU A 44 1.18 4.33 3.57
CA LEU A 44 -0.08 3.63 3.75
C LEU A 44 -1.03 4.54 4.57
N LEU A 45 -2.08 5.03 3.92
CA LEU A 45 -3.07 5.92 4.53
C LEU A 45 -4.28 5.11 4.98
N VAL A 46 -4.56 5.08 6.29
CA VAL A 46 -5.72 4.39 6.86
C VAL A 46 -6.37 5.27 7.92
N LYS A 47 -7.66 5.60 7.74
CA LYS A 47 -8.44 6.41 8.69
C LYS A 47 -7.73 7.73 9.10
N GLY A 48 -7.15 8.45 8.13
CA GLY A 48 -6.45 9.72 8.37
C GLY A 48 -5.06 9.60 9.03
N ARG A 49 -4.59 8.38 9.31
CA ARG A 49 -3.22 8.11 9.78
C ARG A 49 -2.35 7.64 8.62
N ALA A 50 -1.07 8.04 8.64
CA ALA A 50 -0.08 7.64 7.65
C ALA A 50 0.98 6.76 8.29
N ALA A 51 1.22 5.58 7.71
CA ALA A 51 2.36 4.74 8.04
C ALA A 51 3.37 4.78 6.87
N PRO A 52 4.60 5.30 7.07
CA PRO A 52 5.65 5.20 6.06
C PRO A 52 6.02 3.74 5.81
N ALA A 53 6.20 3.38 4.55
CA ALA A 53 6.63 2.05 4.14
C ALA A 53 7.45 2.12 2.85
N GLU A 54 8.10 1.02 2.51
CA GLU A 54 8.86 0.85 1.28
C GLU A 54 8.53 -0.52 0.68
N ALA A 55 8.25 -0.54 -0.62
CA ALA A 55 8.07 -1.76 -1.38
C ALA A 55 9.37 -2.02 -2.17
N PRO A 56 10.10 -3.13 -1.93
CA PRO A 56 11.26 -3.51 -2.75
C PRO A 56 10.92 -3.61 -4.23
N ALA A 57 11.92 -3.54 -5.11
CA ALA A 57 11.73 -3.82 -6.53
C ALA A 57 11.09 -5.20 -6.74
N HIS A 58 10.21 -5.34 -7.72
CA HIS A 58 9.54 -6.60 -8.08
C HIS A 58 8.92 -7.35 -6.90
N SER A 59 8.15 -6.65 -6.07
CA SER A 59 7.59 -7.22 -4.84
C SER A 59 6.08 -7.10 -4.77
N ILE A 60 5.48 -8.02 -4.01
CA ILE A 60 4.10 -7.92 -3.53
C ILE A 60 4.11 -8.11 -2.01
N ALA A 61 3.45 -7.21 -1.29
CA ALA A 61 3.39 -7.22 0.17
C ALA A 61 1.94 -7.07 0.63
N THR A 62 1.58 -7.73 1.74
CA THR A 62 0.28 -7.57 2.39
C THR A 62 0.46 -6.96 3.77
N TYR A 63 -0.27 -5.88 4.04
CA TYR A 63 -0.31 -5.19 5.32
C TYR A 63 -1.63 -5.48 6.03
N LEU A 64 -1.57 -5.90 7.29
CA LEU A 64 -2.75 -6.11 8.14
C LEU A 64 -2.88 -4.95 9.13
N VAL A 65 -4.03 -4.27 9.12
CA VAL A 65 -4.29 -3.09 9.96
C VAL A 65 -5.52 -3.31 10.83
N ARG A 66 -5.41 -2.98 12.12
CA ARG A 66 -6.50 -2.98 13.11
C ARG A 66 -6.88 -1.55 13.50
#